data_AF-I2K9Y0-F1
#
_entry.id   AF-I2K9Y0-F1
#
_cell.length_a   1.000
_cell.length_b   1.000
_cell.length_c   1.000
_cell.angle_alpha   90.00
_cell.angle_beta   90.00
_cell.angle_gamma   90.00
#
_symmetry.space_group_name_H-M   'P 1'
#
loop_
_entity.id
_entity.type
_entity.pdbx_description
1 polymer ?
#
loop_
_entity_poly.entity_id
_entity_poly.type
_entity_poly.pdbx_seq_one_letter_code
_entity_poly.pdbx_strand_id
1 'polypeptide(L)'
;MRNEIKAKLEEIVALMNDPEETVLDKEIKEKLEKISALLNNPEDIATEQETKEKLEAVVSLVNNVMVDPDIDIEYCIPDVATTSDSCDISGDPYILVTYVVSEYTKPTRKIRLTPTYLNNTAKAIANLVTFSIEQFKTEIDSVEMG
;
A
#
# COMPACT_ATOMS: atom_id res chain seq x y z
N MET A 1 3.08 5.36 22.56
CA MET A 1 4.52 5.60 22.78
C MET A 1 5.27 4.51 23.55
N ARG A 2 5.26 4.43 24.90
CA ARG A 2 6.08 3.41 25.62
C ARG A 2 5.71 1.96 25.26
N ASN A 3 4.43 1.72 24.98
CA ASN A 3 3.93 0.42 24.52
C ASN A 3 4.29 0.13 23.05
N GLU A 4 4.34 1.13 22.16
CA GLU A 4 4.79 0.97 20.76
C GLU A 4 6.30 0.67 20.68
N ILE A 5 7.11 1.38 21.47
CA ILE A 5 8.56 1.10 21.56
C ILE A 5 8.78 -0.33 22.07
N LYS A 6 8.00 -0.76 23.06
CA LYS A 6 8.05 -2.13 23.58
C LYS A 6 7.66 -3.16 22.50
N ALA A 7 6.59 -2.91 21.74
CA ALA A 7 6.14 -3.79 20.67
C ALA A 7 7.19 -3.93 19.55
N LYS A 8 7.79 -2.81 19.11
CA LYS A 8 8.87 -2.83 18.09
C LYS A 8 10.13 -3.52 18.58
N LEU A 9 10.48 -3.38 19.87
CA LEU A 9 11.59 -4.13 20.47
C LEU A 9 11.29 -5.63 20.55
N GLU A 10 10.06 -6.02 20.89
CA GLU A 10 9.63 -7.42 20.89
C GLU A 10 9.67 -8.04 19.49
N GLU A 11 9.33 -7.27 18.45
CA GLU A 11 9.42 -7.70 17.06
C GLU A 11 10.87 -7.98 16.62
N ILE A 12 11.82 -7.14 17.03
CA ILE A 12 13.26 -7.39 16.81
C ILE A 12 13.74 -8.62 17.58
N VAL A 13 13.30 -8.78 18.82
CA VAL A 13 13.64 -9.95 19.65
C VAL A 13 13.07 -11.23 19.03
N ALA A 14 11.88 -11.19 18.44
CA ALA A 14 11.31 -12.32 17.73
C ALA A 14 12.14 -12.69 16.49
N LEU A 15 12.49 -11.70 15.66
CA LEU A 15 13.36 -11.90 14.49
C LEU A 15 14.70 -12.51 14.89
N MET A 16 15.38 -11.97 15.90
CA MET A 16 16.67 -12.48 16.37
C MET A 16 16.62 -13.90 16.97
N ASN A 17 15.44 -14.35 17.41
CA ASN A 17 15.25 -15.68 17.99
C ASN A 17 14.66 -16.69 17.01
N ASP A 18 14.38 -16.30 15.77
CA ASP A 18 13.93 -17.23 14.74
C ASP A 18 15.13 -18.00 14.15
N PRO A 19 15.21 -19.33 14.36
CA PRO A 19 16.31 -20.13 13.87
C PRO A 19 16.23 -20.46 12.36
N GLU A 20 15.08 -20.19 11.71
CA GLU A 20 14.85 -20.45 10.29
C GLU A 20 15.01 -19.20 9.41
N GLU A 21 14.83 -18.01 9.99
CA GLU A 21 15.00 -16.73 9.29
C GLU A 21 16.48 -16.31 9.29
N THR A 22 17.12 -16.23 8.11
CA THR A 22 18.41 -15.53 7.98
C THR A 22 18.18 -14.03 8.12
N VAL A 23 18.14 -13.55 9.36
CA VAL A 23 17.94 -12.12 9.64
C VAL A 23 19.12 -11.35 9.07
N LEU A 24 18.86 -10.51 8.06
CA LEU A 24 19.90 -9.63 7.53
C LEU A 24 20.22 -8.56 8.57
N ASP A 25 21.51 -8.39 8.91
CA ASP A 25 21.99 -7.32 9.80
C ASP A 25 21.48 -5.93 9.39
N LYS A 26 21.24 -5.74 8.08
CA LYS A 26 20.66 -4.53 7.51
C LYS A 26 19.23 -4.26 8.02
N GLU A 27 18.41 -5.30 8.13
CA GLU A 27 17.01 -5.19 8.55
C GLU A 27 16.91 -4.88 10.05
N ILE A 28 17.73 -5.55 10.88
CA ILE A 28 17.83 -5.23 12.32
C ILE A 28 18.29 -3.78 12.52
N LYS A 29 19.32 -3.37 11.76
CA LYS A 29 19.84 -2.01 11.84
C LYS A 29 18.78 -0.97 11.48
N GLU A 30 18.00 -1.22 10.42
CA GLU A 30 16.93 -0.31 10.00
C GLU A 30 15.82 -0.22 11.06
N LYS A 31 15.42 -1.35 11.66
CA LYS A 31 14.44 -1.37 12.76
C LYS A 31 14.96 -0.67 14.03
N LEU A 32 16.25 -0.79 14.35
CA LEU A 32 16.88 -0.08 15.48
C LEU A 32 17.02 1.43 15.23
N GLU A 33 17.35 1.85 14.02
CA GLU A 33 17.40 3.26 13.64
C GLU A 33 16.01 3.90 13.73
N LYS A 34 14.96 3.18 13.30
CA LYS A 34 13.56 3.59 13.51
C LYS A 34 13.29 3.78 15.00
N ILE A 35 13.65 2.83 15.88
CA ILE A 35 13.50 2.95 17.36
C ILE A 35 14.24 4.16 17.95
N SER A 36 15.47 4.41 17.48
CA SER A 36 16.26 5.57 17.89
C SER A 36 15.59 6.89 17.51
N ALA A 37 15.00 6.97 16.31
CA ALA A 37 14.17 8.10 15.90
C ALA A 37 12.94 8.27 16.82
N LEU A 38 12.29 7.19 17.24
CA LEU A 38 11.13 7.23 18.18
C LEU A 38 11.47 7.88 19.52
N LEU A 39 12.69 7.64 20.01
CA LEU A 39 13.17 8.19 21.28
C LEU A 39 13.52 9.69 21.16
N ASN A 40 13.87 10.13 19.96
CA ASN A 40 14.26 11.51 19.69
C ASN A 40 13.08 12.41 19.30
N ASN A 41 12.17 11.93 18.44
CA ASN A 41 10.98 12.65 17.96
C ASN A 41 9.76 11.72 17.83
N PRO A 42 8.80 11.78 18.76
CA PRO A 42 7.64 10.89 18.75
C PRO A 42 6.53 11.25 17.75
N GLU A 43 6.52 12.46 17.19
CA GLU A 43 5.49 12.92 16.24
C GLU A 43 5.58 12.22 14.87
N ASP A 44 6.78 11.77 14.48
CA ASP A 44 7.04 11.11 13.18
C ASP A 44 6.36 9.73 13.06
N ILE A 45 6.02 9.10 14.18
CA ILE A 45 5.36 7.78 14.23
C ILE A 45 3.84 7.94 14.17
N ALA A 46 3.32 8.97 14.84
CA ALA A 46 1.90 9.26 14.82
C ALA A 46 1.43 9.46 13.37
N THR A 47 2.25 10.13 12.57
CA THR A 47 1.99 10.36 11.14
C THR A 47 2.18 9.09 10.29
N GLU A 48 3.20 8.26 10.54
CA GLU A 48 3.38 6.97 9.84
C GLU A 48 2.23 5.99 10.12
N GLN A 49 1.85 5.84 11.39
CA GLN A 49 0.78 4.92 11.80
C GLN A 49 -0.60 5.43 11.34
N GLU A 50 -0.86 6.74 11.42
CA GLU A 50 -2.07 7.34 10.85
C GLU A 50 -2.11 7.14 9.32
N THR A 51 -0.97 7.26 8.64
CA THR A 51 -0.88 7.03 7.20
C THR A 51 -1.13 5.56 6.86
N LYS A 52 -0.60 4.64 7.66
CA LYS A 52 -0.84 3.20 7.52
C LYS A 52 -2.32 2.85 7.67
N GLU A 53 -2.95 3.29 8.76
CA GLU A 53 -4.38 3.07 9.00
C GLU A 53 -5.25 3.70 7.90
N LYS A 54 -4.85 4.88 7.41
CA LYS A 54 -5.52 5.52 6.27
C LYS A 54 -5.42 4.68 5.00
N LEU A 55 -4.24 4.12 4.69
CA LEU A 55 -4.02 3.27 3.53
C LEU A 55 -4.79 1.95 3.64
N GLU A 56 -4.83 1.32 4.82
CA GLU A 56 -5.65 0.15 5.09
C GLU A 56 -7.14 0.44 4.84
N ALA A 57 -7.62 1.60 5.30
CA ALA A 57 -8.98 2.05 5.04
C ALA A 57 -9.24 2.28 3.54
N VAL A 58 -8.28 2.84 2.80
CA VAL A 58 -8.39 2.99 1.33
C VAL A 58 -8.54 1.64 0.65
N VAL A 59 -7.68 0.67 0.98
CA VAL A 59 -7.74 -0.69 0.41
C VAL A 59 -9.11 -1.31 0.66
N SER A 60 -9.60 -1.24 1.90
CA SER A 60 -10.92 -1.77 2.26
C SER A 60 -12.05 -1.07 1.50
N LEU A 61 -12.03 0.26 1.40
CA LEU A 61 -13.05 1.01 0.67
C LEU A 61 -13.04 0.70 -0.83
N VAL A 62 -11.86 0.62 -1.45
CA VAL A 62 -11.74 0.30 -2.88
C VAL A 62 -12.24 -1.12 -3.15
N ASN A 63 -11.85 -2.11 -2.35
CA ASN A 63 -12.32 -3.50 -2.50
C ASN A 63 -13.83 -3.65 -2.29
N ASN A 64 -14.42 -2.88 -1.38
CA ASN A 64 -15.88 -2.93 -1.16
C ASN A 64 -16.68 -2.29 -2.31
N VAL A 65 -16.12 -1.28 -2.96
CA VAL A 65 -16.79 -0.56 -4.05
C VAL A 65 -16.58 -1.27 -5.39
N MET A 66 -15.37 -1.78 -5.64
CA MET A 66 -14.98 -2.40 -6.90
C MET A 66 -15.26 -3.91 -6.87
N VAL A 67 -16.53 -4.28 -6.99
CA VAL A 67 -16.97 -5.67 -7.15
C VAL A 67 -17.28 -5.92 -8.63
N ASP A 68 -16.24 -5.86 -9.46
CA ASP A 68 -16.35 -6.06 -10.90
C ASP A 68 -15.49 -7.25 -11.33
N PRO A 69 -16.07 -8.32 -11.92
CA PRO A 69 -15.33 -9.51 -12.31
C PRO A 69 -14.33 -9.27 -13.46
N ASP A 70 -14.49 -8.18 -14.20
CA ASP A 70 -13.62 -7.84 -15.33
C ASP A 70 -12.45 -6.91 -14.91
N ILE A 71 -12.37 -6.55 -13.62
CA ILE A 71 -11.31 -5.69 -13.06
C ILE A 71 -10.54 -6.46 -11.98
N ASP A 72 -9.25 -6.65 -12.23
CA ASP A 72 -8.30 -7.13 -11.24
C ASP A 72 -7.60 -5.93 -10.58
N ILE A 73 -7.56 -5.90 -9.24
CA ILE A 73 -6.90 -4.85 -8.46
C ILE A 73 -5.76 -5.45 -7.65
N GLU A 74 -4.56 -4.93 -7.88
CA GLU A 74 -3.38 -5.25 -7.08
C GLU A 74 -2.90 -4.02 -6.31
N TYR A 75 -2.37 -4.26 -5.12
CA TYR A 75 -1.83 -3.22 -4.24
C TYR A 75 -0.32 -3.39 -4.13
N CYS A 76 0.39 -2.28 -4.25
CA CYS A 76 1.78 -2.17 -3.84
C CYS A 76 1.86 -1.05 -2.81
N ILE A 77 1.57 -1.40 -1.57
CA ILE A 77 1.60 -0.51 -0.43
C ILE A 77 2.46 -1.17 0.65
N PRO A 78 3.72 -0.76 0.81
CA PRO A 78 4.62 -1.32 1.83
C PRO A 78 3.96 -1.32 3.21
N ASP A 79 4.16 -2.40 3.96
CA ASP A 79 3.64 -2.62 5.32
C ASP A 79 2.10 -2.68 5.47
N VAL A 80 1.32 -2.55 4.39
CA VAL A 80 -0.15 -2.55 4.39
C VAL A 80 -0.71 -3.67 3.52
N ALA A 81 -0.43 -3.62 2.22
CA ALA A 81 -0.98 -4.54 1.24
C ALA A 81 -0.04 -4.58 0.04
N THR A 82 0.75 -5.65 -0.03
CA THR A 82 1.62 -5.95 -1.16
C THR A 82 1.12 -7.22 -1.81
N THR A 83 0.19 -7.07 -2.74
CA THR A 83 -0.36 -8.19 -3.53
C THR A 83 0.20 -8.22 -4.95
N SER A 84 0.88 -7.15 -5.40
CA SER A 84 1.57 -7.13 -6.68
C SER A 84 2.96 -7.75 -6.58
N ASP A 85 3.24 -8.75 -7.42
CA ASP A 85 4.57 -9.37 -7.54
C ASP A 85 5.65 -8.40 -8.07
N SER A 86 5.20 -7.31 -8.72
CA SER A 86 6.06 -6.24 -9.25
C SER A 86 6.20 -5.04 -8.30
N CYS A 87 5.82 -5.21 -7.03
CA CYS A 87 5.85 -4.13 -6.05
C CYS A 87 7.28 -3.68 -5.75
N ASP A 88 7.59 -2.45 -6.17
CA ASP A 88 8.81 -1.76 -5.76
C ASP A 88 8.59 -1.16 -4.38
N ILE A 89 8.99 -1.90 -3.35
CA ILE A 89 8.91 -1.49 -1.94
C ILE A 89 9.71 -0.22 -1.62
N SER A 90 10.61 0.21 -2.53
CA SER A 90 11.38 1.44 -2.37
C SER A 90 10.72 2.67 -3.03
N GLY A 91 9.65 2.47 -3.79
CA GLY A 91 8.94 3.52 -4.53
C GLY A 91 7.67 4.02 -3.84
N ASP A 92 7.00 4.98 -4.49
CA ASP A 92 5.70 5.49 -4.02
C ASP A 92 4.65 4.36 -4.01
N PRO A 93 3.80 4.27 -2.96
CA PRO A 93 2.73 3.30 -2.91
C PRO A 93 1.76 3.50 -4.08
N TYR A 94 1.23 2.41 -4.62
CA TYR A 94 0.34 2.48 -5.78
C TYR A 94 -0.69 1.35 -5.79
N ILE A 95 -1.75 1.60 -6.56
CA ILE A 95 -2.80 0.64 -6.89
C ILE A 95 -2.67 0.36 -8.39
N LEU A 96 -2.51 -0.91 -8.75
CA LEU A 96 -2.48 -1.36 -10.13
C LEU A 96 -3.85 -1.94 -10.46
N VAL A 97 -4.44 -1.42 -11.52
CA VAL A 97 -5.76 -1.82 -12.01
C VAL A 97 -5.55 -2.49 -13.35
N THR A 98 -6.05 -3.70 -13.51
CA THR A 98 -5.99 -4.45 -14.76
C THR A 98 -7.41 -4.71 -15.23
N TYR A 99 -7.76 -4.27 -16.45
CA TYR A 99 -9.06 -4.55 -17.05
C TYR A 99 -8.93 -5.74 -17.99
N VAL A 100 -9.70 -6.79 -17.74
CA VAL A 100 -9.61 -8.06 -18.46
C VAL A 100 -10.62 -8.06 -19.61
N VAL A 101 -10.22 -7.48 -20.73
CA VAL A 101 -11.04 -7.48 -21.96
C VAL A 101 -11.08 -8.87 -22.59
N SER A 102 -9.92 -9.54 -22.62
CA SER A 102 -9.79 -10.93 -23.07
C SER A 102 -8.56 -11.59 -22.44
N GLU A 103 -8.33 -12.87 -22.72
CA GLU A 103 -7.13 -13.59 -22.24
C GLU A 103 -5.81 -12.95 -22.70
N TYR A 104 -5.81 -12.23 -23.83
CA TYR A 104 -4.62 -11.64 -24.44
C TYR A 104 -4.57 -10.10 -24.31
N THR A 105 -5.71 -9.46 -24.03
CA THR A 105 -5.83 -8.01 -23.92
C THR A 105 -6.18 -7.65 -22.48
N LYS A 106 -5.15 -7.29 -21.72
CA LYS A 106 -5.27 -6.90 -20.31
C LYS A 106 -4.62 -5.54 -20.07
N PRO A 107 -5.21 -4.44 -20.58
CA PRO A 107 -4.70 -3.11 -20.33
C PRO A 107 -4.62 -2.84 -18.82
N THR A 108 -3.53 -2.22 -18.39
CA THR A 108 -3.28 -1.91 -16.98
C THR A 108 -3.11 -0.42 -16.76
N ARG A 109 -3.48 0.05 -15.57
CA ARG A 109 -3.34 1.43 -15.14
C ARG A 109 -2.78 1.50 -13.73
N LYS A 110 -1.68 2.24 -13.57
CA LYS A 110 -1.02 2.46 -12.28
C LYS A 110 -1.47 3.78 -11.66
N ILE A 111 -2.19 3.71 -10.54
CA ILE A 111 -2.64 4.87 -9.76
C ILE A 111 -1.66 5.06 -8.59
N ARG A 112 -0.80 6.07 -8.68
CA ARG A 112 0.21 6.36 -7.63
C ARG A 112 -0.40 7.16 -6.49
N LEU A 113 -0.21 6.69 -5.26
CA LEU A 113 -0.62 7.34 -4.02
C LEU A 113 0.50 8.26 -3.54
N THR A 114 0.76 9.34 -4.29
CA THR A 114 1.81 10.31 -3.97
C THR A 114 1.53 11.03 -2.64
N PRO A 115 2.53 11.70 -2.03
CA PRO A 115 2.32 12.45 -0.78
C PRO A 115 1.15 13.44 -0.85
N THR A 116 0.93 14.09 -2.00
CA THR A 116 -0.21 14.98 -2.23
C THR A 116 -1.56 14.26 -2.16
N TYR A 117 -1.63 13.00 -2.63
CA TYR A 117 -2.82 12.17 -2.48
C TYR A 117 -3.06 11.83 -1.00
N LEU A 118 -2.00 11.48 -0.25
CA LEU A 118 -2.08 11.09 1.16
C LEU A 118 -2.51 12.23 2.10
N ASN A 119 -2.41 13.49 1.66
CA ASN A 119 -2.99 14.65 2.35
C ASN A 119 -4.53 14.62 2.39
N ASN A 120 -5.18 13.81 1.55
CA ASN A 120 -6.63 13.65 1.56
C ASN A 120 -7.08 12.65 2.64
N THR A 121 -8.39 12.58 2.84
CA THR A 121 -9.01 11.54 3.69
C THR A 121 -9.05 10.20 2.95
N ALA A 122 -9.05 9.07 3.68
CA ALA A 122 -9.16 7.74 3.09
C ALA A 122 -10.35 7.62 2.12
N LYS A 123 -11.50 8.18 2.50
CA LYS A 123 -12.70 8.20 1.65
C LYS A 123 -12.52 9.01 0.37
N ALA A 124 -11.86 10.16 0.44
CA ALA A 124 -11.58 10.97 -0.75
C ALA A 124 -10.61 10.25 -1.69
N ILE A 125 -9.56 9.60 -1.15
CA ILE A 125 -8.63 8.79 -1.93
C ILE A 125 -9.37 7.63 -2.60
N ALA A 126 -10.18 6.87 -1.86
CA ALA A 126 -10.96 5.77 -2.41
C ALA A 126 -11.90 6.24 -3.54
N ASN A 127 -12.61 7.35 -3.36
CA ASN A 127 -13.46 7.92 -4.41
C ASN A 127 -12.67 8.33 -5.67
N LEU A 128 -11.48 8.93 -5.50
CA LEU A 128 -10.61 9.29 -6.63
C LEU A 128 -10.11 8.04 -7.38
N VAL A 129 -9.76 6.98 -6.64
CA VAL A 129 -9.35 5.69 -7.21
C VAL A 129 -10.51 5.08 -7.99
N THR A 130 -11.70 4.96 -7.39
CA THR A 130 -12.91 4.47 -8.07
C THR A 130 -13.20 5.27 -9.33
N PHE A 131 -13.18 6.60 -9.26
CA PHE A 131 -13.40 7.44 -10.43
C PHE A 131 -12.36 7.21 -11.53
N SER A 132 -11.08 7.06 -11.18
CA SER A 132 -10.04 6.74 -12.15
C SER A 132 -10.24 5.36 -12.79
N ILE A 133 -10.81 4.39 -12.07
CA ILE A 133 -11.10 3.07 -12.62
C ILE A 133 -12.27 3.15 -13.60
N GLU A 134 -13.36 3.83 -13.23
CA GLU A 134 -14.52 4.04 -14.11
C GLU A 134 -14.16 4.78 -15.41
N GLN A 135 -13.30 5.81 -15.30
CA GLN A 135 -12.77 6.49 -16.47
C GLN A 135 -11.94 5.55 -17.35
N PHE A 136 -11.09 4.74 -16.73
CA PHE A 136 -10.26 3.78 -17.46
C PHE A 136 -11.11 2.75 -18.21
N LYS A 137 -12.16 2.21 -17.58
CA LYS A 137 -13.13 1.34 -18.24
C LYS A 137 -13.79 2.03 -19.44
N THR A 138 -14.29 3.24 -19.24
CA THR A 138 -14.94 4.03 -20.30
C THR A 138 -14.00 4.30 -21.48
N GLU A 139 -12.73 4.59 -21.20
CA GLU A 139 -11.69 4.79 -22.23
C GLU A 139 -11.49 3.51 -23.06
N ILE A 140 -11.39 2.34 -22.42
CA ILE A 140 -11.22 1.07 -23.13
C ILE A 140 -12.48 0.69 -23.92
N ASP A 141 -13.66 0.76 -23.30
CA ASP A 141 -14.93 0.44 -23.96
C ASP A 141 -15.18 1.34 -25.18
N SER A 142 -14.80 2.62 -25.09
CA SER A 142 -14.89 3.57 -26.22
C SER A 142 -13.92 3.24 -27.36
N VAL A 143 -12.77 2.62 -27.07
CA VAL A 143 -11.81 2.19 -28.09
C VAL A 143 -12.27 0.89 -28.74
N GLU A 144 -12.91 -0.02 -28.01
CA GLU A 144 -13.44 -1.27 -28.55
C GLU A 144 -14.69 -1.07 -29.43
N MET A 145 -15.51 -0.05 -29.15
CA MET A 145 -16.72 0.25 -29.93
C MET A 145 -16.51 1.27 -31.07
N GLY A 146 -15.27 1.71 -31.31
CA GLY A 146 -14.89 2.74 -32.30
C GLY A 146 -14.33 2.21 -33.61
#